data_AF-A0A672PMR9-F1
#
_entry.id   AF-A0A672PMR9-F1
#
_cell.length_a   1.000
_cell.length_b   1.000
_cell.length_c   1.000
_cell.angle_alpha   90.00
_cell.angle_beta   90.00
_cell.angle_gamma   90.00
#
_symmetry.space_group_name_H-M   'P 1'
#
loop_
_entity.id
_entity.type
_entity.pdbx_description
1 polymer ?
#
loop_
_entity_poly.entity_id
_entity_poly.type
_entity_poly.pdbx_seq_one_letter_code
_entity_poly.pdbx_strand_id
1 'polypeptide(L)'
;SREIFVIHQECPSCHQSNVGVLDGQCAVCKSCSKLKRCVFQFCLACQREWPRGTPTTNSCTLPNCALRAALLSNTKITDQHSSVRGCPYFRACPRCKALLTHNGKGCPNIICPQCNTHFCFRCLRQYCPGIQNIETLGFLTHRLSFFQNNDVIPCRVVDNKQSLNVFGL
;
A
#
# COMPACT_ATOMS: atom_id res chain seq x y z
N SER A 1 -18.46 -12.18 5.97
CA SER A 1 -17.36 -12.66 5.11
C SER A 1 -16.05 -12.34 5.78
N ARG A 2 -15.22 -13.35 6.11
CA ARG A 2 -13.92 -13.15 6.75
C ARG A 2 -12.96 -12.59 5.71
N GLU A 3 -12.66 -11.30 5.78
CA GLU A 3 -11.62 -10.72 4.95
C GLU A 3 -10.28 -11.38 5.30
N ILE A 4 -9.75 -12.14 4.36
CA ILE A 4 -8.46 -12.81 4.48
C ILE A 4 -7.39 -11.72 4.36
N PHE A 5 -6.97 -11.17 5.49
CA PHE A 5 -5.69 -10.47 5.56
C PHE A 5 -4.61 -11.47 5.13
N VAL A 6 -3.91 -11.15 4.05
CA VAL A 6 -2.83 -11.98 3.51
C VAL A 6 -1.74 -12.08 4.57
N ILE A 7 -1.65 -13.22 5.26
CA ILE A 7 -0.60 -13.51 6.22
C ILE A 7 0.70 -13.68 5.42
N HIS A 8 1.63 -12.75 5.59
CA HIS A 8 2.94 -12.86 4.94
C HIS A 8 3.79 -13.87 5.72
N GLN A 9 4.01 -15.05 5.14
CA GLN A 9 4.72 -16.15 5.80
C GLN A 9 6.23 -16.15 5.54
N GLU A 10 6.81 -15.00 5.23
CA GLU A 10 8.24 -14.85 4.99
C GLU A 10 8.87 -13.90 6.00
N CYS A 11 10.09 -14.22 6.42
CA CYS A 11 10.85 -13.35 7.30
C CYS A 11 11.24 -12.05 6.56
N PRO A 12 10.91 -10.85 7.08
CA PRO A 12 11.24 -9.59 6.43
C PRO A 12 12.74 -9.28 6.40
N SER A 13 13.55 -10.00 7.19
CA SER A 13 14.99 -9.79 7.25
C SER A 13 15.79 -10.74 6.35
N CYS A 14 15.31 -11.96 6.10
CA CYS A 14 16.06 -12.96 5.32
C CYS A 14 15.27 -13.59 4.17
N HIS A 15 14.00 -13.21 4.00
CA HIS A 15 13.08 -13.71 2.95
C HIS A 15 12.87 -15.22 2.93
N GLN A 16 13.26 -15.92 3.99
CA GLN A 16 13.01 -17.36 4.12
C GLN A 16 11.62 -17.60 4.70
N SER A 17 10.93 -18.61 4.18
CA SER A 17 9.61 -19.05 4.64
C SER A 17 9.64 -19.95 5.88
N ASN A 18 10.84 -20.25 6.42
CA ASN A 18 11.01 -21.07 7.64
C ASN A 18 10.75 -20.24 8.91
N VAL A 19 9.50 -19.80 9.04
CA VAL A 19 9.00 -18.97 10.13
C VAL A 19 8.04 -19.82 10.98
N GLY A 20 8.25 -19.83 12.30
CA GLY A 20 7.30 -20.41 13.25
C GLY A 20 6.33 -19.34 13.74
N VAL A 21 5.03 -19.53 13.54
CA VAL A 21 3.99 -18.68 14.15
C VAL A 21 3.91 -19.03 15.63
N LEU A 22 4.05 -18.03 16.51
CA LEU A 22 3.97 -18.24 17.96
C LEU A 22 2.53 -18.10 18.44
N ASP A 23 1.97 -16.89 18.29
CA ASP A 23 0.62 -16.55 18.71
C ASP A 23 0.13 -15.31 17.93
N GLY A 24 -1.11 -15.36 17.46
CA GLY A 24 -1.76 -14.30 16.70
C GLY A 24 -0.87 -13.71 15.59
N GLN A 25 -0.49 -12.44 15.75
CA GLN A 25 0.31 -11.70 14.75
C GLN A 25 1.83 -11.84 14.95
N CYS A 26 2.32 -12.57 15.94
CA CYS A 26 3.75 -12.71 16.25
C CYS A 26 4.35 -14.00 15.67
N ALA A 27 5.49 -13.87 15.01
CA ALA A 27 6.22 -15.00 14.44
C ALA A 27 7.73 -14.91 14.68
N VAL A 28 8.38 -16.06 14.74
CA VAL A 28 9.82 -16.21 14.97
C VAL A 28 10.50 -16.74 13.71
N CYS A 29 11.57 -16.09 13.28
CA CYS A 29 12.44 -16.64 12.24
C CYS A 29 13.60 -17.43 12.87
N LYS A 30 13.65 -18.74 12.63
CA LYS A 30 14.69 -19.62 13.17
C LYS A 30 16.08 -19.27 12.61
N SER A 31 16.18 -18.96 11.32
CA SER A 31 17.44 -18.62 10.67
C SER A 31 18.03 -17.31 11.19
N CYS A 32 17.21 -16.25 11.28
CA CYS A 32 17.64 -14.99 11.87
C CYS A 32 17.98 -15.14 13.36
N SER A 33 17.24 -15.99 14.09
CA SER A 33 17.52 -16.22 15.51
C SER A 33 18.88 -16.88 15.73
N LYS A 34 19.23 -17.86 14.88
CA LYS A 34 20.55 -18.50 14.87
C LYS A 34 21.65 -17.49 14.53
N LEU A 35 21.46 -16.71 13.46
CA LEU A 35 22.46 -15.75 13.00
C LEU A 35 22.73 -14.65 14.03
N LYS A 36 21.67 -14.09 14.62
CA LYS A 36 21.77 -13.00 15.61
C LYS A 36 22.09 -13.50 17.03
N ARG A 37 22.14 -14.82 17.25
CA ARG A 37 22.28 -15.47 18.57
C ARG A 37 21.28 -14.92 19.62
N CYS A 38 20.09 -14.55 19.16
CA CYS A 38 19.01 -14.04 20.00
C CYS A 38 17.67 -14.35 19.32
N VAL A 39 16.58 -14.47 20.08
CA VAL A 39 15.25 -14.68 19.48
C VAL A 39 14.88 -13.50 18.60
N PHE A 40 14.66 -13.75 17.32
CA PHE A 40 14.18 -12.75 16.37
C PHE A 40 12.69 -12.97 16.11
N GLN A 41 11.88 -12.06 16.66
CA GLN A 41 10.43 -12.02 16.51
C GLN A 41 10.03 -10.85 15.61
N PHE A 42 8.94 -11.02 14.88
CA PHE A 42 8.36 -9.98 14.04
C PHE A 42 6.86 -10.14 13.91
N CYS A 43 6.20 -9.06 13.48
CA CYS A 43 4.76 -9.06 13.21
C CYS A 43 4.47 -9.58 11.79
N LEU A 44 3.63 -10.61 11.66
CA LEU A 44 3.21 -11.17 10.37
C LEU A 44 2.44 -10.17 9.48
N ALA A 45 1.75 -9.20 10.08
CA ALA A 45 0.96 -8.20 9.37
C ALA A 45 1.82 -7.03 8.90
N CYS A 46 2.47 -6.31 9.85
CA CYS A 46 3.25 -5.11 9.51
C CYS A 46 4.73 -5.37 9.22
N GLN A 47 5.20 -6.62 9.36
CA GLN A 47 6.57 -7.06 9.08
C GLN A 47 7.66 -6.30 9.85
N ARG A 48 7.33 -5.71 10.99
CA ARG A 48 8.31 -5.05 11.87
C ARG A 48 8.83 -6.02 12.92
N GLU A 49 10.09 -5.85 13.30
CA GLU A 49 10.68 -6.56 14.44
C GLU A 49 9.86 -6.26 15.70
N TRP A 50 9.55 -7.32 16.44
CA TRP A 50 8.82 -7.22 17.69
C TRP A 50 9.76 -6.66 18.76
N PRO A 51 9.30 -5.73 19.63
CA PRO A 51 10.14 -5.22 20.71
C PRO A 51 10.70 -6.34 21.59
N ARG A 52 11.97 -6.25 21.97
CA ARG A 52 12.60 -7.25 22.84
C ARG A 52 12.08 -7.13 24.26
N GLY A 53 11.85 -8.27 24.91
CA GLY A 53 11.45 -8.32 26.31
C GLY A 53 9.98 -7.96 26.58
N THR A 54 9.17 -7.74 25.54
CA THR A 54 7.72 -7.63 25.72
C THR A 54 7.09 -9.02 25.69
N PRO A 55 6.10 -9.31 26.56
CA PRO A 55 5.29 -10.51 26.43
C PRO A 55 4.69 -10.59 25.03
N THR A 56 4.69 -11.77 24.43
CA THR A 56 4.03 -11.97 23.15
C THR A 56 2.54 -11.87 23.35
N THR A 57 1.96 -10.74 22.96
CA THR A 57 0.51 -10.53 22.88
C THR A 57 0.01 -11.00 21.52
N ASN A 58 -1.25 -11.44 21.46
CA ASN A 58 -1.88 -11.94 20.24
C ASN A 58 -2.00 -10.83 19.16
N SER A 59 -1.96 -9.56 19.56
CA SER A 59 -1.98 -8.37 18.70
C SER A 59 -0.67 -7.58 18.74
N CYS A 60 -0.36 -6.89 17.64
CA CYS A 60 0.83 -6.04 17.54
C CYS A 60 0.58 -4.69 18.21
N THR A 61 1.40 -4.34 19.20
CA THR A 61 1.32 -3.06 19.93
C THR A 61 2.04 -1.91 19.24
N LEU A 62 2.74 -2.17 18.12
CA LEU A 62 3.48 -1.14 17.41
C LEU A 62 2.50 -0.15 16.75
N PRO A 63 2.73 1.18 16.91
CA PRO A 63 1.83 2.19 16.37
C PRO A 63 1.70 2.02 14.85
N ASN A 64 0.48 2.22 14.34
CA ASN A 64 0.15 2.12 12.92
C ASN A 64 0.42 0.73 12.31
N CYS A 65 0.34 -0.36 13.10
CA CYS A 65 0.46 -1.73 12.57
C CYS A 65 -0.51 -1.96 11.40
N ALA A 66 -1.79 -1.66 11.63
CA ALA A 66 -2.87 -1.74 10.66
C ALA A 66 -2.55 -1.03 9.33
N LEU A 67 -2.16 0.23 9.45
CA LEU A 67 -1.81 1.08 8.31
C LEU A 67 -0.66 0.48 7.50
N ARG A 68 0.42 0.04 8.18
CA ARG A 68 1.57 -0.57 7.52
C ARG A 68 1.22 -1.91 6.88
N ALA A 69 0.41 -2.74 7.54
CA ALA A 69 -0.08 -4.00 6.97
C ALA A 69 -0.89 -3.77 5.69
N ALA A 70 -1.78 -2.77 5.68
CA ALA A 70 -2.54 -2.40 4.48
C ALA A 70 -1.64 -1.95 3.33
N LEU A 71 -0.57 -1.20 3.61
CA LEU A 71 0.40 -0.76 2.60
C LEU A 71 1.31 -1.88 2.07
N LEU A 72 1.51 -2.95 2.85
CA LEU A 72 2.25 -4.15 2.44
C LEU A 72 1.38 -5.18 1.73
N SER A 73 0.06 -4.95 1.63
CA SER A 73 -0.85 -5.85 0.96
C SER A 73 -0.49 -6.03 -0.52
N ASN A 74 -0.53 -7.28 -0.98
CA ASN A 74 -0.38 -7.62 -2.39
C ASN A 74 -1.67 -7.40 -3.21
N THR A 75 -2.76 -6.96 -2.57
CA THR A 75 -4.02 -6.68 -3.25
C THR A 75 -3.82 -5.51 -4.21
N LYS A 76 -4.20 -5.74 -5.48
CA LYS A 76 -4.13 -4.75 -6.56
C LYS A 76 -5.52 -4.38 -7.03
N ILE A 77 -5.64 -3.20 -7.62
CA ILE A 77 -6.85 -2.77 -8.32
C ILE A 77 -6.98 -3.62 -9.60
N THR A 78 -8.07 -4.37 -9.72
CA THR A 78 -8.30 -5.30 -10.83
C THR A 78 -9.25 -4.76 -11.90
N ASP A 79 -10.00 -3.69 -11.61
CA ASP A 79 -10.95 -3.08 -12.53
C ASP A 79 -10.27 -2.74 -13.88
N GLN A 80 -10.81 -3.32 -14.94
CA GLN A 80 -10.27 -3.23 -16.30
C GLN A 80 -10.40 -1.82 -16.89
N HIS A 81 -11.40 -1.06 -16.46
CA HIS A 81 -11.63 0.31 -16.90
C HIS A 81 -10.89 1.35 -16.06
N SER A 82 -10.16 0.91 -15.03
CA SER A 82 -9.42 1.80 -14.15
C SER A 82 -8.08 2.21 -14.75
N SER A 83 -7.82 3.52 -14.81
CA SER A 83 -6.52 4.08 -15.19
C SER A 83 -5.38 3.72 -14.22
N VAL A 84 -5.72 3.14 -13.06
CA VAL A 84 -4.78 2.70 -12.03
C VAL A 84 -4.79 1.18 -11.85
N ARG A 85 -5.33 0.42 -12.81
CA ARG A 85 -5.28 -1.03 -12.84
C ARG A 85 -3.85 -1.54 -12.56
N GLY A 86 -3.75 -2.56 -11.72
CA GLY A 86 -2.48 -3.15 -11.30
C GLY A 86 -1.72 -2.38 -10.22
N CYS A 87 -2.16 -1.17 -9.86
CA CYS A 87 -1.63 -0.48 -8.68
C CYS A 87 -2.06 -1.17 -7.38
N PRO A 88 -1.29 -1.03 -6.29
CA PRO A 88 -1.73 -1.41 -4.95
C PRO A 88 -3.08 -0.80 -4.61
N TYR A 89 -3.95 -1.59 -3.97
CA TYR A 89 -5.29 -1.18 -3.57
C TYR A 89 -5.27 -0.04 -2.54
N PHE A 90 -4.27 -0.06 -1.65
CA PHE A 90 -4.04 0.98 -0.66
C PHE A 90 -2.78 1.77 -0.99
N ARG A 91 -2.84 3.09 -0.84
CA ARG A 91 -1.66 3.97 -0.88
C ARG A 91 -1.72 5.04 0.19
N ALA A 92 -0.56 5.43 0.71
CA ALA A 92 -0.46 6.55 1.62
C ALA A 92 -0.36 7.88 0.85
N CYS A 93 -1.05 8.92 1.32
CA CYS A 93 -0.82 10.28 0.84
C CYS A 93 0.65 10.67 1.06
N PRO A 94 1.37 11.21 0.06
CA PRO A 94 2.77 11.55 0.21
C PRO A 94 3.00 12.65 1.26
N ARG A 95 2.02 13.56 1.45
CA ARG A 95 2.09 14.67 2.41
C ARG A 95 1.66 14.27 3.82
N CYS A 96 0.40 13.88 4.02
CA CYS A 96 -0.17 13.65 5.36
C CYS A 96 -0.22 12.17 5.79
N LYS A 97 0.23 11.24 4.93
CA LYS A 97 0.25 9.79 5.18
C LYS A 97 -1.13 9.13 5.42
N ALA A 98 -2.24 9.83 5.13
CA ALA A 98 -3.58 9.24 5.13
C ALA A 98 -3.66 8.03 4.19
N LEU A 99 -4.38 6.99 4.57
CA LEU A 99 -4.55 5.76 3.78
C LEU A 99 -5.69 5.96 2.78
N LEU A 100 -5.39 5.79 1.50
CA LEU A 100 -6.31 6.11 0.42
C LEU A 100 -6.52 4.90 -0.49
N THR A 101 -7.73 4.78 -1.02
CA THR A 101 -8.07 3.84 -2.11
C THR A 101 -8.74 4.60 -3.25
N HIS A 102 -8.39 4.22 -4.47
CA HIS A 102 -8.96 4.79 -5.69
C HIS A 102 -10.30 4.13 -6.02
N ASN A 103 -11.28 4.93 -6.47
CA ASN A 103 -12.65 4.47 -6.72
C ASN A 103 -12.85 3.80 -8.09
N GLY A 104 -11.78 3.54 -8.84
CA GLY A 104 -11.81 2.88 -10.15
C GLY A 104 -12.03 3.82 -11.34
N LYS A 105 -12.47 5.07 -11.15
CA LYS A 105 -12.86 5.94 -12.28
C LYS A 105 -11.67 6.65 -12.95
N GLY A 106 -11.54 6.51 -14.27
CA GLY A 106 -11.11 7.51 -15.28
C GLY A 106 -9.80 8.32 -15.19
N CYS A 107 -9.17 8.57 -14.04
CA CYS A 107 -7.96 9.39 -13.95
C CYS A 107 -6.98 8.92 -12.86
N PRO A 108 -5.66 8.92 -13.14
CA PRO A 108 -4.66 8.57 -12.14
C PRO A 108 -4.42 9.66 -11.10
N ASN A 109 -4.80 10.92 -11.37
CA ASN A 109 -4.62 12.04 -10.46
C ASN A 109 -5.78 12.18 -9.48
N ILE A 110 -5.47 12.45 -8.22
CA ILE A 110 -6.40 12.46 -7.11
C ILE A 110 -6.12 13.64 -6.17
N ILE A 111 -7.13 14.00 -5.36
CA ILE A 111 -6.97 14.95 -4.25
C ILE A 111 -7.12 14.17 -2.94
N CYS A 112 -6.16 14.35 -2.03
CA CYS A 112 -6.28 13.79 -0.68
C CYS A 112 -7.40 14.51 0.09
N PRO A 113 -8.42 13.80 0.62
CA PRO A 113 -9.52 14.42 1.36
C PRO A 113 -9.09 15.01 2.71
N GLN A 114 -7.94 14.59 3.25
CA GLN A 114 -7.43 15.06 4.56
C GLN A 114 -6.59 16.34 4.47
N CYS A 115 -5.84 16.52 3.38
CA CYS A 115 -4.88 17.65 3.28
C CYS A 115 -4.94 18.39 1.94
N ASN A 116 -5.94 18.08 1.10
CA ASN A 116 -6.20 18.68 -0.21
C ASN A 116 -5.02 18.67 -1.18
N THR A 117 -4.01 17.83 -0.94
CA THR A 117 -2.85 17.72 -1.82
C THR A 117 -3.21 16.92 -3.05
N HIS A 118 -2.90 17.48 -4.22
CA HIS A 118 -3.07 16.86 -5.52
C HIS A 118 -1.84 16.02 -5.89
N PHE A 119 -2.06 14.77 -6.31
CA PHE A 119 -0.98 13.89 -6.78
C PHE A 119 -1.52 12.72 -7.60
N CYS A 120 -0.65 12.07 -8.35
CA CYS A 120 -0.93 10.86 -9.09
C CYS A 120 -0.89 9.62 -8.18
N PHE A 121 -1.98 8.85 -8.13
CA PHE A 121 -2.06 7.61 -7.38
C PHE A 121 -1.05 6.56 -7.89
N ARG A 122 -0.70 6.56 -9.19
CA ARG A 122 0.25 5.57 -9.76
C ARG A 122 1.68 5.80 -9.25
N CYS A 123 2.18 7.02 -9.40
CA CYS A 123 3.60 7.35 -9.19
C CYS A 123 3.86 8.22 -7.94
N LEU A 124 2.82 8.67 -7.24
CA LEU A 124 2.87 9.51 -6.04
C LEU A 124 3.49 10.91 -6.25
N ARG A 125 3.65 11.36 -7.51
CA ARG A 125 4.14 12.69 -7.86
C ARG A 125 2.99 13.69 -8.01
N GLN A 126 3.26 14.99 -7.89
CA GLN A 126 2.25 16.06 -7.95
C GLN A 126 1.52 16.16 -9.30
N TYR A 127 2.16 15.76 -10.39
CA TYR A 127 1.59 15.77 -11.74
C TYR A 127 2.00 14.51 -12.51
N CYS A 128 1.03 13.93 -13.20
CA CYS A 128 1.27 12.84 -14.15
C CYS A 128 0.34 13.07 -15.35
N PRO A 129 0.90 13.31 -16.56
CA PRO A 129 0.12 13.28 -17.78
C PRO A 129 -0.31 11.82 -17.96
N GLY A 130 -1.58 11.52 -17.69
CA GLY A 130 -2.08 10.15 -17.78
C GLY A 130 -1.70 9.56 -19.14
N ILE A 131 -1.10 8.37 -19.16
CA ILE A 131 -0.87 7.68 -20.42
C ILE A 131 -2.26 7.35 -20.98
N GLN A 132 -2.75 8.17 -21.90
CA GLN A 132 -3.75 7.72 -22.86
C GLN A 132 -3.01 6.79 -23.83
N ASN A 133 -3.59 5.64 -24.13
CA ASN A 133 -3.00 4.64 -25.02
C ASN A 133 -2.43 5.29 -26.28
N ILE A 134 -1.11 5.21 -26.45
CA ILE A 134 -0.37 5.69 -27.63
C ILE A 134 -0.53 4.65 -28.76
N GLU A 135 -1.74 4.13 -28.97
CA GLU A 135 -2.05 3.25 -30.12
C GLU A 135 -2.91 3.97 -31.16
N THR A 136 -3.45 5.15 -30.85
CA THR A 136 -4.17 6.00 -31.82
C THR A 136 -3.32 7.12 -32.42
N LEU A 137 -2.06 7.30 -31.97
CA LEU A 137 -1.12 8.27 -32.54
C LEU A 137 -0.20 7.58 -33.56
N GLY A 138 -0.81 6.96 -34.56
CA GLY A 138 -0.18 6.93 -35.87
C GLY A 138 -0.06 8.38 -36.35
N PHE A 139 1.13 8.73 -36.84
CA PHE A 139 1.49 9.99 -37.51
C PHE A 139 2.09 11.12 -36.66
N LEU A 140 3.39 11.26 -36.91
CA LEU A 140 4.18 12.49 -37.02
C LEU A 140 4.85 13.04 -35.76
N THR A 141 6.13 12.68 -35.69
CA THR A 141 7.24 13.62 -35.46
C THR A 141 6.90 15.05 -35.89
N HIS A 142 7.26 16.02 -35.04
CA HIS A 142 7.15 17.49 -35.13
C HIS A 142 5.97 18.15 -34.40
N ARG A 143 6.37 19.07 -33.50
CA ARG A 143 5.59 20.05 -32.70
C ARG A 143 5.06 19.59 -31.34
N LEU A 144 5.99 19.73 -30.39
CA LEU A 144 5.73 20.35 -29.09
C LEU A 144 4.87 21.63 -29.25
N SER A 145 3.56 21.53 -29.06
CA SER A 145 2.62 22.58 -28.62
C SER A 145 1.20 22.07 -28.90
N PHE A 146 0.27 22.25 -27.95
CA PHE A 146 -1.14 21.82 -27.99
C PHE A 146 -1.46 20.38 -27.53
N PHE A 147 -1.30 20.14 -26.23
CA PHE A 147 -2.51 19.89 -25.45
C PHE A 147 -2.57 20.97 -24.39
N GLN A 148 -3.53 21.89 -24.55
CA GLN A 148 -3.94 22.83 -23.52
C GLN A 148 -4.18 22.07 -22.21
N ASN A 149 -4.09 22.80 -21.11
CA ASN A 149 -4.63 22.46 -19.80
C ASN A 149 -6.08 21.94 -19.93
N ASN A 150 -6.26 20.69 -20.33
CA ASN A 150 -7.47 19.96 -20.05
C ASN A 150 -7.36 19.67 -18.57
N ASP A 151 -8.12 20.41 -17.78
CA ASP A 151 -8.37 20.15 -16.37
C ASP A 151 -8.84 18.71 -16.22
N VAL A 152 -7.90 17.77 -16.11
CA VAL A 152 -8.23 16.38 -15.85
C VAL A 152 -8.75 16.36 -14.43
N ILE A 153 -10.09 16.42 -14.31
CA ILE A 153 -10.78 16.48 -13.03
C ILE A 153 -10.24 15.34 -12.15
N PRO A 154 -9.56 15.66 -11.04
CA PRO A 154 -8.96 14.64 -10.21
C PRO A 154 -10.05 13.78 -9.59
N CYS A 155 -9.79 12.48 -9.52
CA CYS A 155 -10.76 11.57 -8.94
C CYS A 155 -10.84 11.73 -7.42
N ARG A 156 -12.05 11.58 -6.90
CA ARG A 156 -12.27 11.45 -5.45
C ARG A 156 -11.77 10.08 -5.00
N VAL A 157 -10.97 10.06 -3.95
CA VAL A 157 -10.54 8.85 -3.26
C VAL A 157 -11.25 8.71 -1.93
N VAL A 158 -11.27 7.48 -1.41
CA VAL A 158 -11.81 7.19 -0.08
C VAL A 158 -10.68 7.27 0.93
N ASP A 159 -10.92 7.94 2.06
CA ASP A 159 -10.05 7.88 3.24
C ASP A 159 -10.39 6.65 4.07
N ASN A 160 -9.48 5.68 4.08
CA ASN A 160 -9.66 4.43 4.81
C ASN A 160 -9.09 4.48 6.22
N LYS A 161 -8.59 5.64 6.70
CA LYS A 161 -7.99 5.76 8.03
C LYS A 161 -8.95 5.28 9.13
N GLN A 162 -10.24 5.58 9.00
CA GLN A 162 -11.27 5.13 9.95
C GLN A 162 -11.68 3.67 9.72
N SER A 163 -11.60 3.16 8.49
CA SER A 163 -11.91 1.76 8.18
C SER A 163 -10.92 0.79 8.82
N LEU A 164 -9.68 1.20 9.07
CA LEU A 164 -8.69 0.39 9.79
C LEU A 164 -9.12 0.04 11.23
N ASN A 165 -9.98 0.86 11.87
CA ASN A 165 -10.54 0.54 13.19
C ASN A 165 -11.70 -0.47 13.10
N VAL A 166 -12.36 -0.58 11.95
CA VAL A 166 -13.51 -1.49 11.72
C VAL A 166 -13.04 -2.92 11.42
N PHE A 167 -11.79 -3.10 11.02
CA PHE A 167 -11.21 -4.42 10.72
C PHE A 167 -10.57 -5.13 11.92
N GLY A 168 -10.78 -4.64 13.15
CA GLY A 168 -10.32 -5.32 14.37
C GLY A 168 -8.80 -5.41 14.48
N LEU A 169 -8.12 -4.29 14.26
CA LEU A 169 -6.68 -4.12 14.49
C LEU A 169 -6.41 -3.36 15.79
#